data_AF-F4LQK5-F1
#
_entry.id   AF-F4LQK5-F1
#
_cell.length_a   1.000
_cell.length_b   1.000
_cell.length_c   1.000
_cell.angle_alpha   90.00
_cell.angle_beta   90.00
_cell.angle_gamma   90.00
#
_symmetry.space_group_name_H-M   'P 1'
#
loop_
_entity.id
_entity.type
_entity.pdbx_description
1 polymer ?
#
loop_
_entity_poly.entity_id
_entity_poly.type
_entity_poly.pdbx_seq_one_letter_code
_entity_poly.pdbx_strand_id
1 'polypeptide(L)'
;MYSKDMINLLKEIMAVDFVLYELGLFLDTHPNEKRALEDHNSFTKKSYQLKTVYEEKYGPLHINSISGFPYQYINEPWPWEIQYLGRESDVVL
;
A
#
# COMPACT_ATOMS: atom_id res chain seq x y z
N MET A 1 17.90 6.31 5.14
CA MET A 1 17.69 5.87 3.74
C MET A 1 16.85 4.62 3.79
N TYR A 2 15.68 4.62 3.15
CA TYR A 2 14.75 3.49 3.21
C TYR A 2 15.32 2.24 2.57
N SER A 3 15.03 1.08 3.13
CA SER A 3 15.46 -0.18 2.51
C SER A 3 14.69 -0.40 1.21
N LYS A 4 15.34 -1.03 0.24
CA LYS A 4 14.69 -1.45 -1.01
C LYS A 4 13.46 -2.32 -0.74
N ASP A 5 13.52 -3.15 0.30
CA ASP A 5 12.44 -4.05 0.70
C ASP A 5 11.22 -3.29 1.24
N MET A 6 11.43 -2.24 2.04
CA MET A 6 10.36 -1.36 2.51
C MET A 6 9.64 -0.69 1.33
N ILE A 7 10.42 -0.13 0.39
CA ILE A 7 9.86 0.52 -0.81
C ILE A 7 9.08 -0.48 -1.67
N ASN A 8 9.61 -1.69 -1.87
CA ASN A 8 8.94 -2.71 -2.65
C ASN A 8 7.62 -3.16 -2.00
N LEU A 9 7.61 -3.35 -0.68
CA LEU A 9 6.39 -3.71 0.05
C LEU A 9 5.34 -2.60 -0.03
N LEU A 10 5.76 -1.33 0.13
CA LEU A 10 4.86 -0.19 -0.02
C LEU A 10 4.27 -0.11 -1.44
N LYS A 11 5.09 -0.33 -2.48
CA LYS A 11 4.61 -0.40 -3.87
C LYS A 11 3.60 -1.52 -4.09
N GLU A 12 3.81 -2.68 -3.48
CA GLU A 12 2.87 -3.80 -3.57
C GLU A 12 1.55 -3.46 -2.87
N ILE A 13 1.59 -2.85 -1.67
CA ILE A 13 0.39 -2.37 -0.97
C ILE A 13 -0.39 -1.41 -1.85
N MET A 14 0.27 -0.40 -2.43
CA MET A 14 -0.36 0.58 -3.31
C MET A 14 -1.03 -0.07 -4.54
N ALA A 15 -0.35 -1.03 -5.18
CA ALA A 15 -0.91 -1.72 -6.34
C ALA A 15 -2.13 -2.58 -5.98
N VAL A 16 -2.08 -3.28 -4.84
CA VAL A 16 -3.20 -4.08 -4.32
C VAL A 16 -4.39 -3.20 -3.93
N ASP A 17 -4.14 -2.09 -3.24
CA ASP A 17 -5.17 -1.13 -2.85
C ASP A 17 -5.83 -0.49 -4.07
N PHE A 18 -5.06 -0.14 -5.10
CA PHE A 18 -5.61 0.36 -6.36
C PHE A 18 -6.62 -0.62 -6.97
N VAL A 19 -6.25 -1.89 -7.11
CA VAL A 19 -7.16 -2.92 -7.66
C VAL A 19 -8.40 -3.09 -6.79
N LEU A 20 -8.25 -3.07 -5.47
CA LEU A 20 -9.37 -3.12 -4.53
C LEU A 20 -10.36 -1.96 -4.77
N TYR A 21 -9.88 -0.73 -4.88
CA TYR A 21 -10.72 0.44 -5.11
C TYR A 21 -11.41 0.38 -6.48
N GLU A 22 -10.70 0.00 -7.54
CA GLU A 22 -11.27 -0.14 -8.88
C GLU A 22 -12.38 -1.20 -8.92
N LEU A 23 -12.19 -2.34 -8.25
CA LEU A 23 -13.22 -3.37 -8.15
C LEU A 23 -14.43 -2.90 -7.34
N GLY A 24 -14.22 -2.13 -6.27
CA GLY A 24 -15.30 -1.51 -5.50
C GLY A 24 -16.14 -0.57 -6.37
N LEU A 25 -15.47 0.34 -7.09
CA LEU A 25 -16.13 1.28 -8.02
C LEU A 25 -16.87 0.54 -9.15
N PHE A 26 -16.31 -0.56 -9.66
CA PHE A 26 -16.99 -1.39 -10.64
C PHE A 26 -18.27 -2.03 -10.05
N LEU A 27 -18.19 -2.59 -8.85
CA LEU A 27 -19.32 -3.23 -8.16
C LEU A 27 -20.45 -2.25 -7.81
N ASP A 28 -20.15 -0.96 -7.59
CA ASP A 28 -21.17 0.09 -7.41
C ASP A 28 -22.16 0.16 -8.58
N THR A 29 -21.70 -0.19 -9.79
CA THR A 29 -22.53 -0.22 -11.01
C THR A 29 -22.95 -1.63 -11.43
N HIS A 30 -22.26 -2.67 -10.94
CA HIS A 30 -22.49 -4.09 -11.26
C HIS A 30 -22.58 -4.96 -9.99
N PRO A 31 -23.55 -4.72 -9.08
CA PRO A 31 -23.56 -5.32 -7.74
C PRO A 31 -23.77 -6.84 -7.72
N ASN A 32 -24.29 -7.41 -8.81
CA ASN A 32 -24.55 -8.85 -8.93
C ASN A 32 -23.39 -9.60 -9.61
N GLU A 33 -22.28 -8.93 -9.95
CA GLU A 33 -21.16 -9.57 -10.62
C GLU A 33 -20.29 -10.36 -9.63
N LYS A 34 -20.61 -11.65 -9.49
CA LYS A 34 -20.03 -12.54 -8.49
C LYS A 34 -18.50 -12.61 -8.57
N ARG A 35 -17.94 -12.66 -9.78
CA ARG A 35 -16.48 -12.77 -9.95
C ARG A 35 -15.76 -11.53 -9.44
N ALA A 36 -16.27 -10.34 -9.77
CA ALA A 36 -15.71 -9.09 -9.28
C ALA A 36 -15.78 -8.98 -7.74
N LEU A 37 -16.84 -9.50 -7.12
CA LEU A 37 -16.96 -9.56 -5.66
C LEU A 37 -15.96 -10.54 -5.02
N GLU A 38 -15.75 -11.71 -5.63
CA GLU A 38 -14.75 -12.69 -5.18
C GLU A 38 -13.33 -12.10 -5.26
N ASP A 39 -13.00 -11.45 -6.39
CA ASP A 39 -11.72 -10.77 -6.58
C ASP A 39 -11.55 -9.63 -5.57
N HIS A 40 -12.56 -8.77 -5.39
CA HIS A 40 -12.55 -7.67 -4.41
C HIS A 40 -12.24 -8.20 -3.00
N ASN A 41 -12.89 -9.27 -2.58
CA ASN A 41 -12.67 -9.89 -1.27
C ASN A 41 -11.27 -10.50 -1.14
N SER A 42 -10.73 -11.07 -2.22
CA SER A 42 -9.36 -11.58 -2.27
C SER A 42 -8.33 -10.46 -2.10
N PHE A 43 -8.47 -9.37 -2.87
CA PHE A 43 -7.58 -8.19 -2.75
C PHE A 43 -7.74 -7.48 -1.40
N THR A 44 -8.94 -7.44 -0.82
CA THR A 44 -9.16 -6.94 0.56
C THR A 44 -8.34 -7.69 1.58
N LYS A 45 -8.36 -9.03 1.54
CA LYS A 45 -7.54 -9.87 2.43
C LYS A 45 -6.05 -9.65 2.20
N LYS A 46 -5.63 -9.57 0.93
CA LYS A 46 -4.22 -9.34 0.57
C LYS A 46 -3.73 -7.97 1.05
N SER A 47 -4.52 -6.91 0.87
CA SER A 47 -4.21 -5.56 1.36
C SER A 47 -3.97 -5.57 2.86
N TYR A 48 -4.91 -6.16 3.61
CA TYR A 48 -4.79 -6.28 5.07
C TYR A 48 -3.50 -7.00 5.49
N GLN A 49 -3.20 -8.16 4.88
CA GLN A 49 -1.99 -8.93 5.19
C GLN A 49 -0.70 -8.15 4.91
N LEU A 50 -0.60 -7.50 3.75
CA LEU A 50 0.58 -6.72 3.38
C LEU A 50 0.78 -5.52 4.32
N LYS A 51 -0.30 -4.82 4.68
CA LYS A 51 -0.28 -3.70 5.63
C LYS A 51 0.16 -4.17 7.01
N THR A 52 -0.35 -5.29 7.51
CA THR A 52 0.12 -5.88 8.77
C THR A 52 1.62 -6.19 8.73
N VAL A 53 2.10 -6.83 7.66
CA VAL A 53 3.54 -7.15 7.51
C VAL A 53 4.40 -5.88 7.43
N TYR A 54 3.90 -4.82 6.80
CA TYR A 54 4.59 -3.53 6.77
C TYR A 54 4.65 -2.92 8.17
N GLU A 55 3.51 -2.87 8.86
CA GLU A 55 3.41 -2.21 10.16
C GLU A 55 4.22 -2.91 11.26
N GLU A 56 4.27 -4.25 11.23
CA GLU A 56 5.13 -5.04 12.12
C GLU A 56 6.62 -4.75 11.95
N LYS A 57 7.05 -4.34 10.74
CA LYS A 57 8.48 -4.15 10.41
C LYS A 57 8.91 -2.69 10.46
N TYR A 58 8.05 -1.77 10.06
CA TYR A 58 8.44 -0.40 9.73
C TYR A 58 7.72 0.66 10.56
N GLY A 59 6.59 0.34 11.17
CA GLY A 59 5.78 1.28 11.95
C GLY A 59 4.38 1.52 11.37
N PRO A 60 3.56 2.31 12.06
CA PRO A 60 2.16 2.52 11.71
C PRO A 60 1.99 3.23 10.35
N LEU A 61 1.31 2.56 9.42
CA LEU A 61 1.04 3.07 8.07
C LEU A 61 -0.24 3.93 8.01
N HIS A 62 -1.15 3.77 8.96
CA HIS A 62 -2.42 4.49 8.99
C HIS A 62 -2.64 5.20 10.33
N ILE A 63 -3.47 6.25 10.32
CA ILE A 63 -3.82 7.01 11.51
C ILE A 63 -4.49 6.15 12.60
N ASN A 64 -5.16 5.07 12.20
CA ASN A 64 -5.85 4.13 13.07
C ASN A 64 -5.02 2.88 13.40
N SER A 65 -3.74 2.84 13.01
CA SER A 65 -2.83 1.76 13.37
C SER A 65 -2.41 1.87 14.84
N ILE A 66 -2.09 0.74 15.46
CA ILE A 66 -1.59 0.73 16.83
C ILE A 66 -0.22 1.40 16.85
N SER A 67 -0.06 2.43 17.68
CA SER A 67 1.20 3.17 17.83
C SER A 67 1.85 2.88 19.16
N GLY A 68 3.18 2.77 19.17
CA GLY A 68 3.99 2.91 20.37
C GLY A 68 4.08 4.36 20.86
N PHE A 69 4.86 4.57 21.93
CA PHE A 69 5.21 5.89 22.46
C PHE A 69 6.69 6.22 22.14
N PRO A 70 7.02 7.44 21.68
CA PRO A 70 6.11 8.55 21.30
C PRO A 70 5.31 8.23 20.03
N TYR A 71 4.24 8.99 19.73
CA TYR A 71 3.33 8.74 18.60
C TYR A 71 4.11 8.56 17.29
N GLN A 72 3.99 7.37 16.68
CA GLN A 72 4.89 6.93 15.62
C GLN A 72 4.40 7.26 14.21
N TYR A 73 3.10 7.47 14.01
CA TYR A 73 2.52 7.77 12.69
C TYR A 73 3.08 9.04 12.06
N ILE A 74 3.45 10.03 12.88
CA ILE A 74 4.07 11.29 12.42
C ILE A 74 5.57 11.15 12.13
N ASN A 75 6.18 10.02 12.49
CA ASN A 75 7.63 9.81 12.38
C ASN A 75 8.03 9.14 11.06
N GLU A 76 7.06 8.73 10.24
CA GLU A 76 7.31 8.17 8.92
C GLU A 76 7.39 9.28 7.86
N PRO A 77 8.23 9.10 6.83
CA PRO A 77 8.12 9.95 5.66
C PRO A 77 6.72 9.85 5.09
N TRP A 78 6.14 10.97 4.75
CA TRP A 78 4.96 10.95 3.94
C TRP A 78 5.29 10.39 2.55
N PRO A 79 4.31 9.82 1.82
CA PRO A 79 4.55 9.23 0.50
C PRO A 79 5.27 10.16 -0.50
N TRP A 80 5.11 11.48 -0.36
CA TRP A 80 5.79 12.48 -1.18
C TRP A 80 7.26 12.74 -0.80
N GLU A 81 7.71 12.26 0.37
CA GLU A 81 9.11 12.36 0.84
C GLU A 81 9.95 11.13 0.43
N ILE A 82 9.31 10.10 -0.13
CA ILE A 82 9.98 8.89 -0.60
C ILE A 82 10.51 9.10 -2.03
N GLN A 83 11.83 9.10 -2.21
CA GLN A 83 12.43 9.01 -3.53
C GLN A 83 12.31 7.58 -4.09
N TYR A 84 11.38 7.39 -5.02
CA TYR A 84 11.20 6.11 -5.72
C TYR A 84 12.21 5.87 -6.85
N LEU A 85 13.14 6.80 -7.08
CA LEU A 85 14.13 6.78 -8.17
C LEU A 85 15.20 5.70 -7.95
N GLY A 86 15.13 4.63 -8.75
CA GLY A 86 16.36 3.99 -9.24
C GLY A 86 16.92 4.88 -10.33
N ARG A 87 18.19 5.27 -10.23
CA ARG A 87 18.89 6.02 -11.29
C ARG A 87 18.72 5.33 -12.64
N GLU A 88 17.92 5.91 -13.54
CA GLU A 88 18.23 5.93 -14.98
C GLU A 88 19.15 7.14 -15.22
N SER A 89 20.38 7.05 -14.72
CA SER A 89 21.44 7.98 -15.10
C SER A 89 22.34 7.27 -16.10
N ASP A 90 21.85 7.05 -17.32
CA ASP A 90 22.63 6.67 -18.51
C ASP A 90 21.86 7.01 -19.80
N VAL A 91 21.19 8.16 -19.85
CA VAL A 91 20.89 8.80 -21.13
C VAL A 91 21.45 10.22 -21.07
N VAL A 92 22.72 10.31 -21.42
CA VAL A 92 23.34 11.56 -21.87
C VAL A 92 22.67 11.90 -23.20
N LEU A 93 21.99 13.05 -23.27
CA LEU A 93 21.81 13.77 -24.52
C LEU A 93 23.04 14.65 -24.77
#